data_AF-X1D1F7-F1
#
_entry.id   AF-X1D1F7-F1
#
_cell.length_a   1.000
_cell.length_b   1.000
_cell.length_c   1.000
_cell.angle_alpha   90.00
_cell.angle_beta   90.00
_cell.angle_gamma   90.00
#
_symmetry.space_group_name_H-M   'P 1'
#
loop_
_entity.id
_entity.type
_entity.pdbx_description
1 polymer ?
#
loop_
_entity_poly.entity_id
_entity_poly.type
_entity_poly.pdbx_seq_one_letter_code
_entity_poly.pdbx_strand_id
1 'polypeptide(L)'
;MREYNSSLACYITGLIKQKQACGYIYDYEAYILEFFDRFCIEQNHTAGTITRDLVMQWAIQRPTEGKNYRNQRVSFVRQLAFYMKSLGKNPYIPKHFASETVELPHILSQAELTSFFSVVDAYLPPQPVFRRLVPTYQVLFRLFYCCGLRLAEGCYLRRSCV
;
A
#
# COMPACT_ATOMS: atom_id res chain seq x y z
N MET A 1 0.18 -0.93 20.82
CA MET A 1 -0.51 0.18 20.11
C MET A 1 0.58 1.14 19.67
N ARG A 2 0.53 1.69 18.45
CA ARG A 2 1.53 2.69 18.03
C ARG A 2 1.36 3.96 18.89
N GLU A 3 2.46 4.56 19.30
CA GLU A 3 2.46 5.80 20.08
C GLU A 3 2.92 6.96 19.21
N TYR A 4 2.22 8.09 19.33
CA TYR A 4 2.47 9.31 18.57
C TYR A 4 2.71 10.45 19.57
N ASN A 5 3.72 11.28 19.33
CA ASN A 5 4.22 12.23 20.32
C ASN A 5 4.38 13.67 19.79
N SER A 6 4.20 13.92 18.48
CA SER A 6 4.30 15.28 17.94
C SER A 6 3.11 16.17 18.32
N SER A 7 3.20 17.45 17.97
CA SER A 7 2.08 18.41 18.06
C SER A 7 0.83 17.99 17.24
N LEU A 8 0.96 17.00 16.34
CA LEU A 8 -0.12 16.45 15.52
C LEU A 8 -0.63 15.08 16.00
N ALA A 9 -0.05 14.52 17.07
CA ALA A 9 -0.32 13.16 17.55
C ALA A 9 -1.80 12.86 17.81
N CYS A 10 -2.53 13.82 18.40
CA CYS A 10 -3.95 13.67 18.68
C CYS A 10 -4.78 13.54 17.39
N TYR A 11 -4.42 14.25 16.33
CA TYR A 11 -5.08 14.17 15.03
C TYR A 11 -4.74 12.88 14.30
N ILE A 12 -3.48 12.41 14.39
CA ILE A 12 -3.07 11.12 13.82
C ILE A 12 -3.87 9.99 14.46
N THR A 13 -3.90 9.95 15.80
CA THR A 13 -4.67 8.96 16.55
C THR A 13 -6.17 9.04 16.21
N GLY A 14 -6.71 10.26 16.11
CA GLY A 14 -8.10 10.50 15.74
C GLY A 14 -8.46 9.98 14.34
N LEU A 15 -7.62 10.27 13.33
CA LEU A 15 -7.81 9.78 11.97
C LEU A 15 -7.83 8.25 11.93
N ILE A 16 -6.87 7.60 12.59
CA ILE A 16 -6.76 6.14 12.59
C ILE A 16 -8.01 5.52 13.20
N LYS A 17 -8.44 6.00 14.38
CA LYS A 17 -9.67 5.54 15.03
C LYS A 17 -10.90 5.76 14.14
N GLN A 18 -11.00 6.92 13.50
CA GLN A 18 -12.10 7.24 12.61
C GLN A 18 -12.15 6.30 11.39
N LYS A 19 -11.00 6.03 10.76
CA LYS A 19 -10.92 5.10 9.62
C LYS A 19 -11.24 3.66 10.03
N GLN A 20 -10.75 3.21 11.18
CA GLN A 20 -11.06 1.89 11.71
C GLN A 20 -12.54 1.73 12.07
N ALA A 21 -13.16 2.76 12.65
CA ALA A 21 -14.60 2.78 12.89
C ALA A 21 -15.43 2.72 11.60
N CYS A 22 -14.88 3.19 10.47
CA CYS A 22 -15.48 3.04 9.14
C CYS A 22 -15.20 1.68 8.47
N GLY A 23 -14.54 0.73 9.16
CA GLY A 23 -14.25 -0.61 8.64
C GLY A 23 -12.96 -0.75 7.84
N TYR A 24 -12.10 0.28 7.80
CA TYR A 24 -10.77 0.17 7.19
C TYR A 24 -9.78 -0.47 8.17
N ILE A 25 -8.92 -1.38 7.69
CA ILE A 25 -7.84 -1.97 8.51
C ILE A 25 -6.87 -0.86 8.97
N TYR A 26 -6.38 -0.06 8.01
CA TYR A 26 -5.59 1.17 8.22
C TYR A 26 -4.23 0.99 8.94
N ASP A 27 -3.72 -0.23 9.08
CA ASP A 27 -2.47 -0.54 9.78
C ASP A 27 -1.22 -0.02 9.06
N TYR A 28 -1.21 -0.09 7.73
CA TYR A 28 -0.10 0.38 6.91
C TYR A 28 -0.02 1.91 6.92
N GLU A 29 -1.15 2.58 6.78
CA GLU A 29 -1.24 4.04 6.89
C GLU A 29 -0.82 4.52 8.28
N ALA A 30 -1.27 3.82 9.34
CA ALA A 30 -0.85 4.11 10.71
C ALA A 30 0.67 3.96 10.91
N TYR A 31 1.29 2.96 10.29
CA TYR A 31 2.76 2.80 10.27
C TYR A 31 3.44 3.98 9.59
N ILE A 32 2.98 4.40 8.41
CA ILE A 32 3.60 5.52 7.69
C ILE A 32 3.40 6.84 8.44
N LEU A 33 2.23 7.05 9.07
CA LEU A 33 1.96 8.22 9.90
C LEU A 33 2.85 8.28 11.15
N GLU A 34 3.39 7.16 11.63
CA GLU A 34 4.38 7.14 12.71
C GLU A 34 5.73 7.72 12.26
N PHE A 35 6.17 7.42 11.03
CA PHE A 35 7.35 8.11 10.48
C PHE A 35 7.10 9.59 10.28
N PHE A 36 5.89 9.97 9.90
CA PHE A 36 5.54 11.39 9.78
C PHE A 36 5.52 12.09 11.14
N ASP A 37 5.00 11.45 12.18
CA ASP A 37 5.00 11.97 13.55
C ASP A 37 6.43 12.21 14.05
N ARG A 38 7.30 11.20 13.92
CA ARG A 38 8.73 11.34 14.23
C ARG A 38 9.41 12.43 13.41
N PHE A 39 9.10 12.53 12.11
CA PHE A 39 9.61 13.61 11.27
C PHE A 39 9.16 14.99 11.76
N CYS A 40 7.93 15.15 12.24
CA CYS A 40 7.48 16.41 12.85
C CYS A 40 8.33 16.78 14.07
N ILE A 41 8.70 15.79 14.91
CA ILE A 41 9.57 16.00 16.07
C ILE A 41 10.99 16.41 15.63
N GLU A 42 11.57 15.69 14.65
CA GLU A 42 12.90 15.98 14.10
C GLU A 42 12.99 17.38 13.48
N GLN A 43 11.91 17.86 12.86
CA GLN A 43 11.82 19.23 12.32
C GLN A 43 11.45 20.30 13.37
N ASN A 44 11.35 19.93 14.66
CA ASN A 44 10.89 20.80 15.74
C ASN A 44 9.55 21.49 15.41
N HIS A 45 8.65 20.75 14.74
CA HIS A 45 7.35 21.28 14.31
C HIS A 45 6.39 21.38 15.49
N THR A 46 6.18 22.60 15.98
CA THR A 46 5.32 22.89 17.14
C THR A 46 3.93 23.39 16.76
N ALA A 47 3.69 23.74 15.49
CA ALA A 47 2.39 24.22 15.07
C ALA A 47 1.35 23.09 15.15
N GLY A 48 0.25 23.32 15.86
CA GLY A 48 -0.88 22.37 15.97
C GLY A 48 -1.70 22.19 14.68
N THR A 49 -1.10 22.47 13.52
CA THR A 49 -1.66 22.30 12.18
C THR A 49 -0.57 21.86 11.19
N ILE A 50 -0.99 21.27 10.07
CA ILE A 50 -0.07 20.94 8.98
C ILE A 50 0.24 22.21 8.19
N THR A 51 1.51 22.58 8.09
CA THR A 51 1.96 23.75 7.32
C THR A 51 2.44 23.36 5.93
N ARG A 52 2.51 24.32 5.02
CA ARG A 52 3.06 24.11 3.67
C ARG A 52 4.50 23.63 3.74
N ASP A 53 5.32 24.28 4.55
CA ASP A 53 6.77 24.00 4.62
C ASP A 53 7.04 22.59 5.15
N LEU A 54 6.31 22.16 6.20
CA LEU A 54 6.40 20.80 6.73
C LEU A 54 6.08 19.76 5.64
N VAL A 55 5.01 19.98 4.87
CA VAL A 55 4.61 19.05 3.79
C VAL A 55 5.62 19.05 2.65
N MET A 56 6.17 20.21 2.29
CA MET A 56 7.18 20.30 1.23
C MET A 56 8.47 19.58 1.61
N GLN A 57 8.93 19.73 2.85
CA GLN A 57 10.09 18.98 3.36
C GLN A 57 9.80 17.49 3.43
N TRP A 58 8.62 17.09 3.91
CA TRP A 58 8.21 15.68 3.89
C TRP A 58 8.22 15.16 2.45
N ALA A 59 7.70 15.91 1.47
CA ALA A 59 7.56 15.47 0.09
C ALA A 59 8.88 15.33 -0.70
N ILE A 60 10.04 15.69 -0.12
CA ILE A 60 11.35 15.46 -0.72
C ILE A 60 11.57 13.94 -0.88
N GLN A 61 11.86 13.50 -2.11
CA GLN A 61 12.13 12.09 -2.38
C GLN A 61 13.42 11.65 -1.70
N ARG A 62 13.35 10.55 -0.95
CA ARG A 62 14.52 9.92 -0.31
C ARG A 62 15.33 9.11 -1.33
N PRO A 63 16.66 8.96 -1.16
CA PRO A 63 17.47 8.13 -2.06
C PRO A 63 17.04 6.66 -2.13
N THR A 64 16.43 6.16 -1.06
CA THR A 64 16.01 4.76 -0.91
C THR A 64 14.58 4.49 -1.36
N GLU A 65 13.83 5.50 -1.82
CA GLU A 65 12.42 5.34 -2.17
C GLU A 65 12.13 5.66 -3.64
N GLY A 66 11.21 4.90 -4.22
CA GLY A 66 10.65 5.20 -5.54
C GLY A 66 9.65 6.35 -5.50
N LYS A 67 9.40 6.99 -6.66
CA LYS A 67 8.44 8.09 -6.80
C LYS A 67 7.03 7.72 -6.33
N ASN A 68 6.57 6.50 -6.64
CA ASN A 68 5.25 6.01 -6.22
C ASN A 68 5.12 5.91 -4.70
N TYR A 69 6.15 5.37 -4.03
CA TYR A 69 6.18 5.30 -2.58
C TYR A 69 6.19 6.70 -1.95
N ARG A 70 7.01 7.62 -2.49
CA ARG A 70 6.99 9.04 -2.09
C ARG A 70 5.59 9.64 -2.21
N ASN A 71 4.91 9.45 -3.34
CA ASN A 71 3.57 9.98 -3.55
C ASN A 71 2.55 9.38 -2.58
N GLN A 72 2.66 8.07 -2.31
CA GLN A 72 1.79 7.36 -1.36
C GLN A 72 1.94 7.90 0.07
N ARG A 73 3.17 8.02 0.59
CA ARG A 73 3.38 8.55 1.95
C ARG A 73 2.95 10.01 2.12
N VAL A 74 3.00 10.82 1.05
CA VAL A 74 2.45 12.19 1.10
C VAL A 74 0.91 12.18 1.02
N SER A 75 0.31 11.24 0.27
CA SER A 75 -1.14 11.04 0.24
C SER A 75 -1.73 10.75 1.63
N PHE A 76 -1.00 10.02 2.48
CA PHE A 76 -1.44 9.77 3.86
C PHE A 76 -1.45 11.03 4.73
N VAL A 77 -0.45 11.91 4.58
CA VAL A 77 -0.47 13.24 5.21
C VAL A 77 -1.62 14.11 4.67
N ARG A 78 -1.97 13.95 3.39
CA ARG A 78 -3.16 14.61 2.81
C ARG A 78 -4.46 14.13 3.47
N GLN A 79 -4.59 12.84 3.75
CA GLN A 79 -5.75 12.30 4.49
C GLN A 79 -5.81 12.88 5.91
N LEU A 80 -4.68 13.00 6.60
CA LEU A 80 -4.60 13.68 7.89
C LEU A 80 -5.04 15.15 7.80
N ALA A 81 -4.60 15.88 6.78
CA ALA A 81 -5.03 17.25 6.55
C ALA A 81 -6.55 17.34 6.30
N PHE A 82 -7.16 16.40 5.56
CA PHE A 82 -8.62 16.37 5.40
C PHE A 82 -9.35 16.11 6.72
N TYR A 83 -8.86 15.18 7.54
CA TYR A 83 -9.42 14.89 8.85
C TYR A 83 -9.32 16.10 9.80
N MET A 84 -8.16 16.77 9.84
CA MET A 84 -8.00 17.99 10.62
C MET A 84 -8.95 19.10 10.14
N LYS A 85 -9.14 19.23 8.83
CA LYS A 85 -10.10 20.18 8.25
C LYS A 85 -11.54 19.87 8.66
N SER A 86 -11.95 18.60 8.71
CA SER A 86 -13.30 18.23 9.18
C SER A 86 -13.52 18.53 10.67
N LEU A 87 -12.46 18.67 11.46
CA LEU A 87 -12.50 19.12 12.85
C LEU A 87 -12.42 20.65 13.00
N GLY A 88 -12.61 21.40 11.92
CA GLY A 88 -12.59 22.87 11.93
C GLY A 88 -11.19 23.49 11.99
N LYS A 89 -10.12 22.72 11.78
CA LYS A 89 -8.75 23.27 11.67
C LYS A 89 -8.49 23.75 10.24
N ASN A 90 -7.43 24.56 10.07
CA ASN A 90 -7.01 25.07 8.78
C ASN A 90 -5.62 24.52 8.37
N PRO A 91 -5.51 23.22 8.01
CA PRO A 91 -4.25 22.63 7.55
C PRO A 91 -3.99 22.97 6.09
N TYR A 92 -2.70 23.02 5.73
CA TYR A 92 -2.28 22.97 4.34
C TYR A 92 -2.57 21.57 3.77
N ILE A 93 -3.31 21.52 2.66
CA ILE A 93 -3.63 20.28 1.95
C ILE A 93 -2.73 20.21 0.71
N PRO A 94 -1.77 19.26 0.63
CA PRO A 94 -0.95 19.10 -0.57
C PRO A 94 -1.83 18.81 -1.79
N LYS A 95 -1.56 19.54 -2.89
CA LYS A 95 -2.13 19.23 -4.20
C LYS A 95 -1.46 17.99 -4.80
N HIS A 96 -2.05 17.43 -5.85
CA HIS A 96 -1.54 16.23 -6.50
C HIS A 96 -0.07 16.42 -6.89
N PHE A 97 0.78 15.47 -6.52
CA PHE A 97 2.15 15.38 -7.01
C PHE A 97 2.09 14.60 -8.33
N ALA A 98 2.64 15.18 -9.39
CA ALA A 98 2.71 14.50 -10.67
C ALA A 98 3.50 13.18 -10.49
N SER A 99 2.88 12.07 -10.87
CA SER A 99 3.56 10.82 -11.15
C SER A 99 3.41 10.60 -12.64
N GLU A 100 4.51 10.67 -13.39
CA GLU A 100 4.53 10.21 -14.76
C GLU A 100 5.02 8.76 -14.82
N THR A 101 4.36 8.05 -15.73
CA THR A 101 4.48 6.68 -16.22
C THR A 101 3.85 5.56 -15.37
N VAL A 102 2.71 5.08 -15.89
CA VAL A 102 2.26 3.70 -15.68
C VAL A 102 3.16 2.86 -16.58
N GLU A 103 4.01 2.01 -16.01
CA GLU A 103 4.59 0.93 -16.80
C GLU A 103 3.43 0.11 -17.34
N LEU A 104 3.30 0.06 -18.67
CA LEU A 104 2.26 -0.74 -19.30
C LEU A 104 2.59 -2.21 -18.99
N PRO A 105 1.72 -2.94 -18.26
CA PRO A 105 1.98 -4.33 -17.96
C PRO A 105 2.06 -5.12 -19.27
N HIS A 106 3.10 -5.95 -19.40
CA HIS A 106 3.26 -6.82 -20.56
C HIS A 106 2.15 -7.87 -20.57
N ILE A 107 1.39 -7.93 -21.66
CA ILE A 107 0.36 -8.95 -21.88
C ILE A 107 1.01 -10.10 -22.64
N LEU A 108 0.98 -11.30 -22.05
CA LEU A 108 1.56 -12.49 -22.66
C LEU A 108 0.88 -12.81 -24.00
N SER A 109 1.70 -12.97 -25.03
CA SER A 109 1.29 -13.50 -26.34
C SER A 109 0.93 -14.99 -26.25
N GLN A 110 0.29 -15.51 -27.30
CA GLN A 110 -0.09 -16.93 -27.36
C GLN A 110 1.13 -17.87 -27.24
N ALA A 111 2.26 -17.49 -27.84
CA ALA A 111 3.50 -18.26 -27.76
C ALA A 111 4.07 -18.25 -26.34
N GLU A 112 4.08 -17.09 -25.68
CA GLU A 112 4.53 -16.96 -24.28
C GLU A 112 3.62 -17.72 -23.32
N LEU A 113 2.29 -17.68 -23.51
CA LEU A 113 1.35 -18.48 -22.72
C LEU A 113 1.60 -19.98 -22.87
N THR A 114 1.80 -20.45 -24.11
CA THR A 114 2.09 -21.86 -24.39
C THR A 114 3.39 -22.28 -23.70
N SER A 115 4.44 -21.47 -23.83
CA SER A 115 5.73 -21.70 -23.17
C SER A 115 5.58 -21.71 -21.64
N PHE A 116 4.89 -20.70 -21.08
CA PHE A 116 4.66 -20.58 -19.64
C PHE A 116 3.95 -21.80 -19.06
N PHE A 117 2.84 -22.24 -19.66
CA PHE A 117 2.12 -23.41 -19.17
C PHE A 117 2.91 -24.71 -19.34
N SER A 118 3.77 -24.84 -20.36
CA SER A 118 4.67 -25.99 -20.48
C SER A 118 5.63 -26.10 -19.29
N VAL A 119 6.14 -24.97 -18.78
CA VAL A 119 7.03 -24.92 -17.61
C VAL A 119 6.25 -25.20 -16.32
N VAL A 120 5.05 -24.64 -16.17
CA VAL A 120 4.18 -24.90 -15.02
C VAL A 120 3.83 -26.40 -14.92
N ASP A 121 3.53 -27.03 -16.05
CA ASP A 121 3.14 -28.44 -16.08
C ASP A 121 4.32 -29.38 -15.79
N ALA A 122 5.53 -29.02 -16.23
CA ALA A 122 6.75 -29.76 -15.97
C ALA A 122 7.40 -29.45 -14.61
N TYR A 123 6.84 -28.51 -13.83
CA TYR A 123 7.47 -28.03 -12.60
C TYR A 123 7.56 -29.13 -11.53
N LEU A 124 8.78 -29.35 -11.04
CA LEU A 124 9.07 -30.25 -9.92
C LEU A 124 9.85 -29.48 -8.84
N PRO A 125 9.33 -29.39 -7.60
CA PRO A 125 10.02 -28.69 -6.54
C PRO A 125 11.27 -29.46 -6.09
N PRO A 126 12.36 -28.76 -5.71
CA PRO A 126 13.59 -29.41 -5.26
C PRO A 126 13.38 -30.28 -4.02
N GLN A 127 12.52 -29.84 -3.08
CA GLN A 127 12.22 -30.59 -1.86
C GLN A 127 11.00 -31.51 -2.08
N PRO A 128 11.12 -32.84 -1.85
CA PRO A 128 10.02 -33.78 -2.07
C PRO A 128 8.72 -33.46 -1.32
N VAL A 129 8.82 -32.84 -0.13
CA VAL A 129 7.67 -32.45 0.70
C VAL A 129 6.69 -31.51 -0.04
N PHE A 130 7.19 -30.71 -0.99
CA PHE A 130 6.38 -29.78 -1.77
C PHE A 130 5.77 -30.39 -3.03
N ARG A 131 6.11 -31.64 -3.40
CA ARG A 131 5.55 -32.29 -4.61
C ARG A 131 4.03 -32.37 -4.58
N ARG A 132 3.43 -32.48 -3.40
CA ARG A 132 1.96 -32.45 -3.21
C ARG A 132 1.30 -31.15 -3.68
N LEU A 133 2.06 -30.06 -3.81
CA LEU A 133 1.58 -28.75 -4.26
C LEU A 133 1.66 -28.57 -5.78
N VAL A 134 2.33 -29.47 -6.51
CA VAL A 134 2.47 -29.37 -7.97
C VAL A 134 1.12 -29.28 -8.67
N PRO A 135 0.12 -30.14 -8.37
CA PRO A 135 -1.22 -30.00 -8.96
C PRO A 135 -1.88 -28.66 -8.62
N THR A 136 -1.62 -28.12 -7.43
CA THR A 136 -2.15 -26.81 -7.01
C THR A 136 -1.62 -25.70 -7.91
N TYR A 137 -0.33 -25.67 -8.24
CA TYR A 137 0.23 -24.66 -9.15
C TYR A 137 -0.36 -24.77 -10.56
N GLN A 138 -0.45 -26.00 -11.09
CA GLN A 138 -1.02 -26.27 -12.42
C GLN A 138 -2.46 -25.75 -12.55
N VAL A 139 -3.27 -25.93 -11.50
CA VAL A 139 -4.66 -25.44 -11.46
C VAL A 139 -4.72 -23.94 -11.21
N LEU A 140 -3.98 -23.41 -10.22
CA LEU A 140 -4.04 -21.99 -9.86
C LEU A 140 -3.64 -21.07 -11.00
N PHE A 141 -2.58 -21.38 -11.74
CA PHE A 141 -2.17 -20.54 -12.87
C PHE A 141 -3.20 -20.53 -13.99
N ARG A 142 -3.91 -21.65 -14.21
CA ARG A 142 -5.03 -21.70 -15.17
C ARG A 142 -6.23 -20.92 -14.67
N LEU A 143 -6.54 -20.95 -13.37
CA LEU A 143 -7.59 -20.11 -12.79
C LEU A 143 -7.27 -18.63 -12.89
N PHE A 144 -6.02 -18.22 -12.62
CA PHE A 144 -5.60 -16.83 -12.79
C PHE A 144 -5.75 -16.37 -14.24
N TYR A 145 -5.34 -17.21 -15.20
CA TYR A 145 -5.45 -16.90 -16.61
C TYR A 145 -6.90 -16.86 -17.11
N CYS A 146 -7.72 -17.88 -16.80
CA CYS A 146 -9.08 -18.00 -17.33
C CYS A 146 -10.09 -17.09 -16.63
N CYS A 147 -9.90 -16.81 -15.33
CA CYS A 147 -10.88 -16.10 -14.51
C CYS A 147 -10.39 -14.72 -14.05
N GLY A 148 -9.14 -14.34 -14.33
CA GLY A 148 -8.59 -13.04 -13.95
C GLY A 148 -8.54 -12.81 -12.44
N LEU A 149 -8.49 -13.88 -11.64
CA LEU A 149 -8.49 -13.78 -10.17
C LEU A 149 -7.21 -13.08 -9.69
N ARG A 150 -7.36 -12.22 -8.67
CA ARG A 150 -6.20 -11.74 -7.92
C ARG A 150 -5.56 -12.90 -7.17
N LEU A 151 -4.26 -12.76 -6.87
CA LEU A 151 -3.49 -13.79 -6.14
C LEU A 151 -4.20 -14.25 -4.86
N ALA A 152 -4.67 -13.29 -4.05
CA ALA A 152 -5.38 -13.61 -2.80
C ALA A 152 -6.71 -14.34 -3.04
N GLU A 153 -7.47 -13.96 -4.07
CA GLU A 153 -8.76 -14.57 -4.39
C GLU A 153 -8.58 -16.06 -4.75
N GLY A 154 -7.56 -16.40 -5.56
CA GLY A 154 -7.26 -17.79 -5.90
C GLY A 154 -6.66 -18.58 -4.73
N CYS A 155 -5.71 -18.00 -3.98
CA CYS A 155 -5.06 -18.69 -2.86
C CYS A 155 -6.01 -18.95 -1.67
N TYR A 156 -7.02 -18.10 -1.48
CA TYR A 156 -8.02 -18.25 -0.41
C TYR A 156 -9.36 -18.82 -0.90
N LEU A 157 -9.39 -19.38 -2.13
CA LEU A 157 -10.60 -20.00 -2.68
C LEU A 157 -11.01 -21.20 -1.83
N ARG A 158 -12.20 -21.13 -1.26
CA ARG A 158 -12.74 -22.21 -0.43
C ARG A 158 -13.34 -23.29 -1.31
N ARG A 159 -13.23 -24.55 -0.88
CA ARG A 159 -13.86 -25.70 -1.56
C ARG A 159 -15.37 -25.53 -1.72
N SER A 160 -16.05 -24.84 -0.80
CA SER A 160 -17.50 -24.56 -0.89
C SER A 160 -17.89 -23.62 -2.03
N CYS A 161 -16.92 -22.97 -2.67
CA CYS A 161 -17.16 -22.04 -3.78
C CYS A 161 -16.99 -22.70 -5.16
N VAL A 162 -16.70 -24.00 -5.20
CA VAL A 162 -16.49 -24.83 -6.41
C VAL A 162 -17.39 -26.04 -6.31
#